data_AF-D3ATM6-F1
#
_entry.id   AF-D3ATM6-F1
#
_cell.length_a   1.000
_cell.length_b   1.000
_cell.length_c   1.000
_cell.angle_alpha   90.00
_cell.angle_beta   90.00
_cell.angle_gamma   90.00
#
_symmetry.space_group_name_H-M   'P 1'
#
loop_
_entity.id
_entity.type
_entity.pdbx_description
1 polymer ?
#
loop_
_entity_poly.entity_id
_entity_poly.type
_entity_poly.pdbx_seq_one_letter_code
_entity_poly.pdbx_strand_id
1 'polypeptide(L)'
;MPKALCSVGFSIISADASEGENRGSTFAYYGSQNLLKEGASFPFYGKNHNRVGLWPYGITNVEGGHSAPGYCLEPNKSMRSGTPGTIVTYDLDTDGDNLPLGLTREDAEILWYALSSSGNFEGGISGNGKIGQGHYILGQAATWAIMSGNWNGLDDFRSQMEVLIENLKDPMLAVLTRGALEQFFKQVNGAVEEGAVPPFASKFQSQAPVHKMKENGDGTYSITLEFDGDDWRQSTLVYDLPEGWNVSLEHGRITFTCTTGNPDIGLVRGHFQDGSLGAQYWVKPNSFKIWYPDGWNESSAVDGKQAMITMAGKQESWEVWLSFGKSTTHRGEGDYEIPYTQYLHEETFKRDYVIELEKQCSETGKTLENSTFEVLEKFEFSQLDGTNLEKDQFMKMVPTSEGKFEDLTVCDMGLGTDANGHFSHSDKKLYKYEKTYCGGHPDPVIHYVDGDSDSADEENERRKKKAWDAWQECVDWCEENCDFHSIDEGVARDLMEEDRDEAWSTYIHLKRIYTVRETDARTGYILHDLHNDDVSIEIVEFSSSQSEGEGAITGYYPGNRAVSVREMEDVPQLSKSEK
;
A
#
# COMPACT_ATOMS: atom_id res chain seq x y z
N MET A 1 -50.36 -7.08 0.28
CA MET A 1 -49.03 -7.70 0.40
C MET A 1 -48.29 -6.96 1.51
N PRO A 2 -47.46 -7.62 2.32
CA PRO A 2 -46.75 -6.97 3.42
C PRO A 2 -45.81 -5.88 2.89
N LYS A 3 -45.66 -4.81 3.67
CA LYS A 3 -44.98 -3.56 3.29
C LYS A 3 -43.56 -3.49 3.86
N ALA A 4 -42.71 -2.60 3.34
CA ALA A 4 -41.32 -2.44 3.81
C ALA A 4 -40.97 -0.98 4.20
N LEU A 5 -40.07 -0.82 5.16
CA LEU A 5 -39.46 0.41 5.65
C LEU A 5 -37.93 0.29 5.45
N CYS A 6 -37.28 1.32 4.93
CA CYS A 6 -35.81 1.43 4.94
C CYS A 6 -35.43 2.46 6.01
N SER A 7 -34.40 2.17 6.80
CA SER A 7 -33.74 3.17 7.65
C SER A 7 -32.23 3.07 7.50
N VAL A 8 -31.57 4.20 7.29
CA VAL A 8 -30.11 4.32 7.29
C VAL A 8 -29.71 4.70 8.72
N GLY A 9 -29.05 3.79 9.44
CA GLY A 9 -28.71 3.92 10.86
C GLY A 9 -27.23 4.20 11.11
N PHE A 10 -26.91 4.84 12.24
CA PHE A 10 -25.56 5.22 12.66
C PHE A 10 -24.97 4.28 13.72
N SER A 11 -23.66 4.03 13.61
CA SER A 11 -22.78 3.66 14.72
C SER A 11 -21.58 4.62 14.75
N ILE A 12 -21.33 5.25 15.89
CA ILE A 12 -20.13 6.08 16.14
C ILE A 12 -18.98 5.15 16.50
N ILE A 13 -17.91 5.15 15.70
CA ILE A 13 -16.67 4.45 16.03
C ILE A 13 -15.54 5.48 15.94
N SER A 14 -14.92 5.75 17.09
CA SER A 14 -13.66 6.50 17.22
C SER A 14 -12.57 5.82 16.41
N ALA A 15 -11.62 6.60 15.88
CA ALA A 15 -10.51 6.11 15.07
C ALA A 15 -9.72 4.99 15.76
N ASP A 16 -10.10 3.74 15.48
CA ASP A 16 -9.30 2.54 15.63
C ASP A 16 -9.98 1.42 14.83
N ALA A 17 -9.29 0.96 13.78
CA ALA A 17 -9.56 -0.24 12.99
C ALA A 17 -11.02 -0.49 12.57
N SER A 18 -11.32 -0.23 11.29
CA SER A 18 -12.60 -0.57 10.65
C SER A 18 -13.11 -1.97 11.06
N GLU A 19 -14.23 -1.98 11.80
CA GLU A 19 -14.89 -3.19 12.29
C GLU A 19 -15.53 -3.94 11.11
N GLY A 20 -14.76 -4.80 10.45
CA GLY A 20 -15.29 -5.76 9.49
C GLY A 20 -14.22 -6.39 8.60
N GLU A 21 -13.47 -5.55 7.89
CA GLU A 21 -12.51 -6.02 6.87
C GLU A 21 -11.19 -6.54 7.47
N ASN A 22 -10.80 -6.05 8.66
CA ASN A 22 -9.54 -6.41 9.33
C ASN A 22 -9.75 -7.21 10.62
N ARG A 23 -10.96 -7.77 10.84
CA ARG A 23 -11.24 -8.57 12.04
C ARG A 23 -11.17 -10.06 11.73
N GLY A 24 -10.29 -10.74 12.47
CA GLY A 24 -10.11 -12.18 12.37
C GLY A 24 -10.30 -12.87 13.71
N SER A 25 -10.66 -14.15 13.68
CA SER A 25 -10.71 -15.01 14.86
C SER A 25 -9.81 -16.22 14.67
N THR A 26 -9.13 -16.62 15.73
CA THR A 26 -8.29 -17.82 15.68
C THR A 26 -9.15 -19.08 15.61
N PHE A 27 -8.69 -20.10 14.91
CA PHE A 27 -9.31 -21.42 14.92
C PHE A 27 -8.26 -22.52 14.89
N ALA A 28 -8.67 -23.71 15.32
CA ALA A 28 -7.84 -24.89 15.28
C ALA A 28 -7.88 -25.54 13.88
N TYR A 29 -6.71 -25.78 13.28
CA TYR A 29 -6.62 -26.58 12.05
C TYR A 29 -7.09 -28.03 12.31
N TYR A 30 -7.66 -28.70 11.29
CA TYR A 30 -8.29 -30.02 11.45
C TYR A 30 -7.32 -31.04 12.05
N GLY A 31 -7.73 -31.66 13.17
CA GLY A 31 -6.94 -32.68 13.86
C GLY A 31 -5.99 -32.16 14.93
N SER A 32 -6.11 -30.89 15.35
CA SER A 32 -5.37 -30.19 16.42
C SER A 32 -4.77 -31.14 17.47
N GLN A 33 -3.60 -31.62 17.14
CA GLN A 33 -2.78 -32.44 18.00
C GLN A 33 -1.39 -31.88 17.84
N ASN A 34 -0.76 -31.65 18.97
CA ASN A 34 0.67 -31.35 19.04
C ASN A 34 1.43 -32.19 18.02
N LEU A 35 2.23 -31.55 17.16
CA LEU A 35 3.03 -32.23 16.14
C LEU A 35 4.32 -32.83 16.70
N LEU A 36 4.66 -32.54 17.96
CA LEU A 36 5.80 -33.09 18.69
C LEU A 36 5.44 -34.41 19.39
N LYS A 37 6.46 -35.24 19.65
CA LYS A 37 6.36 -36.45 20.47
C LYS A 37 5.84 -36.09 21.87
N GLU A 38 5.12 -37.03 22.50
CA GLU A 38 4.71 -36.87 23.89
C GLU A 38 5.95 -36.73 24.80
N GLY A 39 5.97 -35.71 25.65
CA GLY A 39 7.09 -35.41 26.54
C GLY A 39 8.33 -34.81 25.86
N ALA A 40 8.26 -34.45 24.56
CA ALA A 40 9.35 -33.76 23.88
C ALA A 40 9.71 -32.44 24.59
N SER A 41 11.00 -32.22 24.80
CA SER A 41 11.56 -31.00 25.34
C SER A 41 12.94 -30.78 24.72
N PHE A 42 13.07 -29.74 23.92
CA PHE A 42 14.32 -29.38 23.27
C PHE A 42 14.52 -27.86 23.28
N PRO A 43 15.77 -27.38 23.35
CA PRO A 43 16.07 -25.98 23.16
C PRO A 43 15.92 -25.63 21.67
N PHE A 44 15.27 -24.51 21.37
CA PHE A 44 15.21 -23.96 20.02
C PHE A 44 15.15 -22.43 20.15
N TYR A 45 16.20 -21.76 19.68
CA TYR A 45 16.39 -20.30 19.77
C TYR A 45 16.16 -19.71 21.17
N GLY A 46 16.91 -20.23 22.16
CA GLY A 46 16.96 -19.68 23.52
C GLY A 46 15.77 -20.03 24.41
N LYS A 47 14.73 -20.71 23.90
CA LYS A 47 13.58 -21.18 24.69
C LYS A 47 13.45 -22.70 24.59
N ASN A 48 13.08 -23.34 25.71
CA ASN A 48 12.76 -24.78 25.73
C ASN A 48 11.31 -24.99 25.28
N HIS A 49 11.09 -25.81 24.26
CA HIS A 49 9.76 -26.13 23.75
C HIS A 49 9.26 -27.40 24.42
N ASN A 50 8.46 -27.26 25.49
CA ASN A 50 8.17 -28.39 26.40
C ASN A 50 6.75 -28.47 26.97
N ARG A 51 5.92 -27.42 26.85
CA ARG A 51 4.60 -27.36 27.54
C ARG A 51 3.41 -27.17 26.64
N VAL A 52 3.55 -26.42 25.54
CA VAL A 52 2.40 -26.06 24.70
C VAL A 52 2.54 -26.54 23.27
N GLY A 53 3.53 -27.36 22.92
CA GLY A 53 3.56 -28.08 21.64
C GLY A 53 3.61 -27.22 20.37
N LEU A 54 3.80 -27.87 19.23
CA LEU A 54 3.66 -27.25 17.91
C LEU A 54 2.23 -27.48 17.42
N TRP A 55 1.38 -26.45 17.46
CA TRP A 55 -0.05 -26.54 17.14
C TRP A 55 -0.40 -25.73 15.90
N PRO A 56 -0.98 -26.38 14.88
CA PRO A 56 -1.52 -25.68 13.72
C PRO A 56 -2.70 -24.76 14.07
N TYR A 57 -2.51 -23.45 13.94
CA TYR A 57 -3.55 -22.43 14.04
C TYR A 57 -3.87 -21.80 12.68
N GLY A 58 -5.13 -21.37 12.53
CA GLY A 58 -5.54 -20.49 11.45
C GLY A 58 -6.24 -19.24 12.00
N ILE A 59 -6.33 -18.21 11.16
CA ILE A 59 -7.02 -16.94 11.42
C ILE A 59 -8.07 -16.76 10.33
N THR A 60 -9.31 -16.44 10.70
CA THR A 60 -10.39 -16.16 9.75
C THR A 60 -10.26 -14.77 9.13
N ASN A 61 -10.85 -14.55 7.96
CA ASN A 61 -10.99 -13.23 7.31
C ASN A 61 -9.65 -12.48 7.11
N VAL A 62 -8.60 -13.18 6.70
CA VAL A 62 -7.27 -12.59 6.48
C VAL A 62 -7.14 -11.92 5.11
N GLU A 63 -7.82 -12.43 4.09
CA GLU A 63 -7.80 -11.88 2.73
C GLU A 63 -9.13 -12.17 2.04
N GLY A 64 -9.90 -11.13 1.65
CA GLY A 64 -11.15 -11.31 0.91
C GLY A 64 -12.17 -12.24 1.60
N GLY A 65 -12.18 -12.28 2.93
CA GLY A 65 -13.00 -13.21 3.73
C GLY A 65 -12.43 -14.64 3.87
N HIS A 66 -11.33 -14.96 3.20
CA HIS A 66 -10.65 -16.25 3.33
C HIS A 66 -9.81 -16.34 4.60
N SER A 67 -9.67 -17.56 5.12
CA SER A 67 -8.82 -17.86 6.27
C SER A 67 -7.36 -18.09 5.84
N ALA A 68 -6.42 -17.91 6.76
CA ALA A 68 -5.00 -18.19 6.52
C ALA A 68 -4.33 -18.83 7.74
N PRO A 69 -3.20 -19.55 7.57
CA PRO A 69 -2.39 -20.05 8.69
C PRO A 69 -1.85 -18.90 9.56
N GLY A 70 -2.00 -19.05 10.87
CA GLY A 70 -1.42 -18.15 11.87
C GLY A 70 -0.23 -18.78 12.58
N TYR A 71 0.84 -18.02 12.76
CA TYR A 71 2.07 -18.44 13.40
C TYR A 71 2.30 -17.69 14.71
N CYS A 72 2.38 -18.44 15.80
CA CYS A 72 2.57 -17.93 17.15
C CYS A 72 3.90 -17.20 17.29
N LEU A 73 3.89 -15.97 17.80
CA LEU A 73 5.14 -15.22 17.99
C LEU A 73 5.98 -15.74 19.16
N GLU A 74 5.35 -16.35 20.16
CA GLU A 74 6.02 -16.80 21.38
C GLU A 74 5.87 -18.31 21.59
N PRO A 75 6.97 -19.03 21.79
CA PRO A 75 6.87 -20.45 22.07
C PRO A 75 6.29 -20.67 23.48
N ASN A 76 5.59 -21.79 23.64
CA ASN A 76 4.90 -22.18 24.87
C ASN A 76 3.68 -21.34 25.27
N LYS A 77 3.06 -20.61 24.33
CA LYS A 77 1.73 -20.03 24.50
C LYS A 77 0.75 -20.68 23.53
N SER A 78 -0.49 -20.87 23.97
CA SER A 78 -1.59 -21.37 23.15
C SER A 78 -2.63 -20.29 22.93
N MET A 79 -3.30 -20.30 21.78
CA MET A 79 -4.53 -19.55 21.62
C MET A 79 -5.78 -20.41 21.72
N ARG A 80 -6.83 -19.83 22.30
CA ARG A 80 -8.16 -20.42 22.34
C ARG A 80 -8.83 -20.18 20.99
N SER A 81 -9.40 -21.23 20.41
CA SER A 81 -10.25 -21.09 19.22
C SER A 81 -11.38 -20.11 19.50
N GLY A 82 -11.70 -19.27 18.52
CA GLY A 82 -12.69 -18.21 18.61
C GLY A 82 -12.19 -16.93 19.27
N THR A 83 -10.91 -16.82 19.66
CA THR A 83 -10.38 -15.53 20.14
C THR A 83 -10.40 -14.51 19.00
N PRO A 84 -11.12 -13.37 19.16
CA PRO A 84 -11.17 -12.30 18.18
C PRO A 84 -9.93 -11.40 18.26
N GLY A 85 -9.63 -10.72 17.16
CA GLY A 85 -8.52 -9.79 17.06
C GLY A 85 -8.48 -9.03 15.74
N THR A 86 -7.55 -8.10 15.66
CA THR A 86 -7.34 -7.17 14.55
C THR A 86 -6.14 -7.62 13.71
N ILE A 87 -6.28 -7.56 12.40
CA ILE A 87 -5.24 -7.85 11.41
C ILE A 87 -4.65 -6.52 10.95
N VAL A 88 -3.34 -6.39 10.99
CA VAL A 88 -2.59 -5.21 10.54
C VAL A 88 -1.60 -5.65 9.47
N THR A 89 -1.52 -4.91 8.37
CA THR A 89 -0.58 -5.15 7.28
C THR A 89 0.61 -4.20 7.43
N TYR A 90 1.81 -4.72 7.21
CA TYR A 90 3.06 -3.97 7.24
C TYR A 90 3.81 -4.15 5.92
N ASP A 91 4.37 -3.07 5.39
CA ASP A 91 5.09 -3.00 4.12
C ASP A 91 6.60 -2.87 4.36
N LEU A 92 7.39 -3.80 3.80
CA LEU A 92 8.84 -3.86 3.98
C LEU A 92 9.55 -2.64 3.37
N ASP A 93 8.99 -2.02 2.34
CA ASP A 93 9.57 -0.85 1.69
C ASP A 93 9.22 0.41 2.48
N THR A 94 7.92 0.72 2.64
CA THR A 94 7.49 2.01 3.23
C THR A 94 7.60 2.05 4.75
N ASP A 95 7.33 0.96 5.47
CA ASP A 95 7.50 0.95 6.93
C ASP A 95 8.98 0.83 7.31
N GLY A 96 9.74 0.08 6.51
CA GLY A 96 11.18 -0.03 6.61
C GLY A 96 11.69 -0.50 7.97
N ASP A 97 12.38 0.38 8.70
CA ASP A 97 12.90 0.08 10.05
C ASP A 97 11.85 0.32 11.16
N ASN A 98 10.65 0.79 10.81
CA ASN A 98 9.53 1.01 11.75
C ASN A 98 8.60 -0.21 11.88
N LEU A 99 9.10 -1.38 11.50
CA LEU A 99 8.33 -2.62 11.60
C LEU A 99 8.02 -2.97 13.07
N PRO A 100 6.88 -3.63 13.33
CA PRO A 100 6.39 -3.86 14.68
C PRO A 100 7.28 -4.87 15.42
N LEU A 101 7.18 -4.88 16.75
CA LEU A 101 7.80 -5.91 17.62
C LEU A 101 9.34 -5.96 17.52
N GLY A 102 9.98 -4.88 17.07
CA GLY A 102 11.44 -4.80 16.92
C GLY A 102 11.99 -5.62 15.76
N LEU A 103 11.15 -5.98 14.77
CA LEU A 103 11.61 -6.63 13.55
C LEU A 103 12.45 -5.66 12.72
N THR A 104 13.59 -6.14 12.22
CA THR A 104 14.34 -5.45 11.18
C THR A 104 13.75 -5.78 9.81
N ARG A 105 14.01 -4.94 8.80
CA ARG A 105 13.62 -5.22 7.41
C ARG A 105 14.21 -6.54 6.89
N GLU A 106 15.47 -6.83 7.23
CA GLU A 106 16.16 -8.07 6.84
C GLU A 106 15.49 -9.30 7.46
N ASP A 107 15.17 -9.24 8.75
CA ASP A 107 14.46 -10.31 9.45
C ASP A 107 13.04 -10.54 8.87
N ALA A 108 12.35 -9.45 8.55
CA ALA A 108 11.02 -9.49 7.94
C ALA A 108 11.06 -10.06 6.52
N GLU A 109 12.11 -9.78 5.73
CA GLU A 109 12.32 -10.39 4.41
C GLU A 109 12.44 -11.92 4.52
N ILE A 110 13.20 -12.43 5.49
CA ILE A 110 13.34 -13.87 5.74
C ILE A 110 12.00 -14.49 6.12
N LEU A 111 11.24 -13.83 7.02
CA LEU A 111 9.90 -14.29 7.39
C LEU A 111 8.96 -14.30 6.19
N TRP A 112 8.99 -13.25 5.37
CA TRP A 112 8.19 -13.17 4.16
C TRP A 112 8.45 -14.37 3.25
N TYR A 113 9.71 -14.77 3.04
CA TYR A 113 10.05 -15.97 2.27
C TYR A 113 9.57 -17.26 2.92
N ALA A 114 9.62 -17.38 4.24
CA ALA A 114 9.11 -18.54 4.94
C ALA A 114 7.58 -18.66 4.78
N LEU A 115 6.86 -17.54 4.85
CA LEU A 115 5.41 -17.46 4.65
C LEU A 115 5.04 -17.83 3.21
N SER A 116 5.67 -17.21 2.21
CA SER A 116 5.38 -17.44 0.80
C SER A 116 5.74 -18.85 0.34
N SER A 117 6.91 -19.38 0.77
CA SER A 117 7.30 -20.79 0.54
C SER A 117 6.35 -21.78 1.20
N SER A 118 5.64 -21.37 2.26
CA SER A 118 4.61 -22.18 2.91
C SER A 118 3.27 -22.16 2.17
N GLY A 119 3.16 -21.38 1.08
CA GLY A 119 1.91 -21.11 0.39
C GLY A 119 0.99 -20.14 1.14
N ASN A 120 1.49 -19.44 2.17
CA ASN A 120 0.74 -18.45 2.94
C ASN A 120 1.03 -17.03 2.40
N PHE A 121 0.60 -16.77 1.16
CA PHE A 121 0.73 -15.47 0.51
C PHE A 121 -0.58 -15.09 -0.19
N GLU A 122 -0.79 -13.78 -0.40
CA GLU A 122 -2.04 -13.26 -0.96
C GLU A 122 -2.34 -13.86 -2.35
N GLY A 123 -3.56 -14.36 -2.54
CA GLY A 123 -4.00 -15.08 -3.74
C GLY A 123 -3.44 -16.50 -3.89
N GLY A 124 -2.51 -16.92 -3.03
CA GLY A 124 -1.90 -18.25 -3.05
C GLY A 124 -2.71 -19.32 -2.31
N ILE A 125 -3.62 -18.91 -1.44
CA ILE A 125 -4.41 -19.84 -0.63
C ILE A 125 -5.73 -20.17 -1.32
N SER A 126 -5.92 -21.43 -1.69
CA SER A 126 -7.19 -21.96 -2.19
C SER A 126 -7.95 -22.74 -1.10
N GLY A 127 -9.28 -22.62 -1.07
CA GLY A 127 -10.14 -23.36 -0.13
C GLY A 127 -10.15 -22.78 1.30
N ASN A 128 -10.19 -23.65 2.32
CA ASN A 128 -10.40 -23.26 3.74
C ASN A 128 -9.15 -22.69 4.45
N GLY A 129 -8.22 -22.07 3.73
CA GLY A 129 -7.05 -21.47 4.39
C GLY A 129 -5.97 -22.46 4.82
N LYS A 130 -5.89 -23.65 4.21
CA LYS A 130 -5.09 -24.78 4.72
C LYS A 130 -3.77 -24.97 3.98
N ILE A 131 -2.69 -25.20 4.74
CA ILE A 131 -1.37 -25.58 4.24
C ILE A 131 -0.94 -26.95 4.76
N GLY A 132 0.02 -27.58 4.08
CA GLY A 132 0.60 -28.85 4.50
C GLY A 132 1.27 -28.73 5.87
N GLN A 133 1.23 -29.80 6.68
CA GLN A 133 1.80 -29.75 8.03
C GLN A 133 3.28 -29.41 8.00
N GLY A 134 4.09 -29.97 7.08
CA GLY A 134 5.51 -29.62 6.94
C GLY A 134 5.75 -28.13 6.67
N HIS A 135 4.95 -27.51 5.80
CA HIS A 135 4.98 -26.07 5.54
C HIS A 135 4.54 -25.24 6.76
N TYR A 136 3.56 -25.72 7.53
CA TYR A 136 3.22 -25.06 8.80
C TYR A 136 4.38 -25.06 9.79
N ILE A 137 5.11 -26.19 9.89
CA ILE A 137 6.29 -26.29 10.75
C ILE A 137 7.36 -25.29 10.32
N LEU A 138 7.62 -25.16 9.01
CA LEU A 138 8.54 -24.16 8.47
C LEU A 138 8.15 -22.74 8.92
N GLY A 139 6.92 -22.30 8.63
CA GLY A 139 6.47 -20.95 8.98
C GLY A 139 6.54 -20.69 10.48
N GLN A 140 6.07 -21.63 11.30
CA GLN A 140 6.08 -21.47 12.75
C GLN A 140 7.50 -21.43 13.34
N ALA A 141 8.40 -22.27 12.84
CA ALA A 141 9.78 -22.32 13.31
C ALA A 141 10.58 -21.08 12.88
N ALA A 142 10.37 -20.58 11.65
CA ALA A 142 10.98 -19.33 11.18
C ALA A 142 10.51 -18.14 12.04
N THR A 143 9.20 -18.05 12.33
CA THR A 143 8.66 -17.04 13.25
C THR A 143 9.34 -17.12 14.62
N TRP A 144 9.44 -18.30 15.23
CA TRP A 144 10.12 -18.42 16.53
C TRP A 144 11.60 -18.08 16.49
N ALA A 145 12.29 -18.45 15.42
CA ALA A 145 13.72 -18.18 15.27
C ALA A 145 13.98 -16.67 15.25
N ILE A 146 13.26 -15.94 14.39
CA ILE A 146 13.39 -14.49 14.23
C ILE A 146 12.91 -13.74 15.48
N MET A 147 11.70 -14.03 15.96
CA MET A 147 11.11 -13.35 17.13
C MET A 147 11.84 -13.64 18.44
N SER A 148 12.77 -14.60 18.47
CA SER A 148 13.57 -14.89 19.66
C SER A 148 14.63 -13.82 19.96
N GLY A 149 15.03 -13.03 18.97
CA GLY A 149 16.22 -12.17 19.04
C GLY A 149 17.56 -12.93 19.04
N ASN A 150 17.55 -14.26 18.83
CA ASN A 150 18.73 -15.12 18.75
C ASN A 150 18.96 -15.66 17.34
N TRP A 151 18.35 -15.05 16.31
CA TRP A 151 18.59 -15.42 14.92
C TRP A 151 20.09 -15.32 14.59
N ASN A 152 20.63 -16.33 13.89
CA ASN A 152 22.06 -16.40 13.59
C ASN A 152 22.32 -16.90 12.14
N GLY A 153 21.40 -16.58 11.24
CA GLY A 153 21.50 -16.90 9.82
C GLY A 153 20.96 -18.28 9.42
N LEU A 154 20.91 -18.49 8.10
CA LEU A 154 20.23 -19.61 7.46
C LEU A 154 20.87 -20.98 7.75
N ASP A 155 22.19 -21.05 7.90
CA ASP A 155 22.91 -22.29 8.22
C ASP A 155 22.66 -22.76 9.65
N ASP A 156 22.60 -21.82 10.60
CA ASP A 156 22.17 -22.12 11.98
C ASP A 156 20.72 -22.57 11.99
N PHE A 157 19.83 -21.86 11.27
CA PHE A 157 18.42 -22.26 11.16
C PHE A 157 18.25 -23.68 10.62
N ARG A 158 18.99 -24.04 9.57
CA ARG A 158 19.01 -25.40 9.03
C ARG A 158 19.41 -26.43 10.10
N SER A 159 20.43 -26.11 10.89
CA SER A 159 20.93 -27.01 11.94
C SER A 159 19.94 -27.15 13.10
N GLN A 160 19.34 -26.05 13.55
CA GLN A 160 18.31 -26.04 14.61
C GLN A 160 17.04 -26.78 14.17
N MET A 161 16.67 -26.69 12.88
CA MET A 161 15.52 -27.39 12.34
C MET A 161 15.67 -28.90 12.41
N GLU A 162 16.87 -29.47 12.28
CA GLU A 162 17.07 -30.91 12.43
C GLU A 162 16.79 -31.37 13.88
N VAL A 163 17.14 -30.56 14.89
CA VAL A 163 16.78 -30.82 16.29
C VAL A 163 15.26 -30.85 16.49
N LEU A 164 14.54 -29.89 15.88
CA LEU A 164 13.07 -29.87 15.91
C LEU A 164 12.49 -31.10 15.20
N ILE A 165 13.02 -31.45 14.02
CA ILE A 165 12.56 -32.55 13.19
C ILE A 165 12.70 -33.90 13.91
N GLU A 166 13.80 -34.12 14.64
CA GLU A 166 13.99 -35.32 15.46
C GLU A 166 12.93 -35.47 16.56
N ASN A 167 12.29 -34.39 16.97
CA ASN A 167 11.26 -34.35 18.01
C ASN A 167 9.82 -34.42 17.46
N LEU A 168 9.64 -34.53 16.14
CA LEU A 168 8.31 -34.71 15.52
C LEU A 168 7.73 -36.09 15.80
N LYS A 169 6.41 -36.14 16.05
CA LYS A 169 5.71 -37.39 16.43
C LYS A 169 5.63 -38.44 15.33
N ASP A 170 5.73 -38.02 14.08
CA ASP A 170 5.53 -38.86 12.91
C ASP A 170 6.73 -38.72 11.95
N PRO A 171 7.40 -39.84 11.60
CA PRO A 171 8.47 -39.84 10.60
C PRO A 171 8.08 -39.23 9.25
N MET A 172 6.82 -39.34 8.83
CA MET A 172 6.36 -38.72 7.59
C MET A 172 6.37 -37.19 7.69
N LEU A 173 6.03 -36.62 8.86
CA LEU A 173 6.11 -35.17 9.08
C LEU A 173 7.55 -34.67 8.96
N ALA A 174 8.53 -35.44 9.42
CA ALA A 174 9.93 -35.11 9.23
C ALA A 174 10.30 -35.00 7.74
N VAL A 175 9.85 -35.95 6.91
CA VAL A 175 10.07 -35.90 5.45
C VAL A 175 9.40 -34.68 4.82
N LEU A 176 8.14 -34.41 5.16
CA LEU A 176 7.40 -33.26 4.64
C LEU A 176 8.03 -31.93 5.06
N THR A 177 8.53 -31.83 6.29
CA THR A 177 9.19 -30.62 6.82
C THR A 177 10.51 -30.38 6.09
N ARG A 178 11.30 -31.43 5.83
CA ARG A 178 12.52 -31.30 5.02
C ARG A 178 12.22 -30.83 3.60
N GLY A 179 11.17 -31.35 2.96
CA GLY A 179 10.74 -30.89 1.64
C GLY A 179 10.31 -29.41 1.63
N ALA A 180 9.62 -28.94 2.68
CA ALA A 180 9.28 -27.52 2.82
C ALA A 180 10.53 -26.65 3.03
N LEU A 181 11.48 -27.11 3.86
CA LEU A 181 12.76 -26.42 4.06
C LEU A 181 13.57 -26.32 2.77
N GLU A 182 13.62 -27.39 1.97
CA GLU A 182 14.29 -27.37 0.67
C GLU A 182 13.71 -26.32 -0.28
N GLN A 183 12.37 -26.18 -0.32
CA GLN A 183 11.71 -25.14 -1.12
C GLN A 183 12.08 -23.74 -0.63
N PHE A 184 12.01 -23.52 0.68
CA PHE A 184 12.40 -22.26 1.32
C PHE A 184 13.86 -21.90 1.02
N PHE A 185 14.80 -22.80 1.30
CA PHE A 185 16.22 -22.55 1.07
C PHE A 185 16.57 -22.33 -0.39
N LYS A 186 15.83 -22.94 -1.33
CA LYS A 186 16.01 -22.69 -2.76
C LYS A 186 15.68 -21.25 -3.16
N GLN A 187 14.70 -20.63 -2.49
CA GLN A 187 14.34 -19.24 -2.74
C GLN A 187 15.22 -18.28 -1.94
N VAL A 188 15.28 -18.44 -0.62
CA VAL A 188 15.87 -17.44 0.27
C VAL A 188 17.39 -17.34 0.11
N ASN A 189 18.13 -18.46 -0.08
CA ASN A 189 19.59 -18.42 -0.17
C ASN A 189 20.04 -17.46 -1.28
N GLY A 190 19.46 -17.59 -2.47
CA GLY A 190 19.81 -16.69 -3.57
C GLY A 190 19.31 -15.26 -3.36
N ALA A 191 18.12 -15.10 -2.79
CA ALA A 191 17.47 -13.79 -2.70
C ALA A 191 18.08 -12.87 -1.64
N VAL A 192 18.49 -13.39 -0.49
CA VAL A 192 19.00 -12.58 0.63
C VAL A 192 20.54 -12.56 0.73
N GLU A 193 21.22 -13.24 -0.19
CA GLU A 193 22.67 -13.20 -0.30
C GLU A 193 23.20 -11.78 -0.56
N GLU A 194 24.33 -11.44 0.07
CA GLU A 194 25.09 -10.24 -0.29
C GLU A 194 25.51 -10.35 -1.76
N GLY A 195 25.13 -9.37 -2.58
CA GLY A 195 25.31 -9.41 -4.04
C GLY A 195 24.15 -10.04 -4.83
N ALA A 196 23.02 -10.37 -4.21
CA ALA A 196 21.82 -10.77 -4.96
C ALA A 196 21.27 -9.66 -5.89
N VAL A 197 21.61 -8.41 -5.59
CA VAL A 197 21.30 -7.22 -6.40
C VAL A 197 22.59 -6.52 -6.81
N PRO A 198 22.62 -5.82 -7.96
CA PRO A 198 23.75 -5.00 -8.33
C PRO A 198 24.10 -3.99 -7.23
N PRO A 199 25.38 -3.68 -6.99
CA PRO A 199 25.80 -2.76 -5.93
C PRO A 199 25.31 -1.32 -6.13
N PHE A 200 24.86 -1.00 -7.33
CA PHE A 200 24.27 0.28 -7.69
C PHE A 200 22.74 0.32 -7.56
N ALA A 201 22.08 -0.76 -7.15
CA ALA A 201 20.62 -0.83 -7.03
C ALA A 201 20.20 -1.33 -5.65
N SER A 202 18.93 -1.15 -5.32
CA SER A 202 18.28 -1.65 -4.10
C SER A 202 17.08 -2.52 -4.45
N LYS A 203 16.73 -3.47 -3.58
CA LYS A 203 15.45 -4.19 -3.67
C LYS A 203 14.25 -3.32 -3.31
N PHE A 204 14.49 -2.25 -2.54
CA PHE A 204 13.50 -1.36 -1.97
C PHE A 204 13.57 0.00 -2.63
N GLN A 205 12.43 0.51 -3.10
CA GLN A 205 12.31 1.78 -3.79
C GLN A 205 12.72 2.94 -2.88
N SER A 206 12.34 2.89 -1.59
CA SER A 206 12.74 3.88 -0.57
C SER A 206 14.25 4.00 -0.36
N GLN A 207 15.02 2.99 -0.76
CA GLN A 207 16.47 2.92 -0.60
C GLN A 207 17.22 2.88 -1.94
N ALA A 208 16.56 3.21 -3.05
CA ALA A 208 17.18 3.23 -4.37
C ALA A 208 18.43 4.15 -4.37
N PRO A 209 19.64 3.62 -4.64
CA PRO A 209 20.84 4.43 -4.72
C PRO A 209 20.72 5.38 -5.90
N VAL A 210 21.27 6.58 -5.74
CA VAL A 210 21.16 7.61 -6.77
C VAL A 210 22.48 7.90 -7.44
N HIS A 211 22.47 7.84 -8.77
CA HIS A 211 23.64 7.90 -9.62
C HIS A 211 23.74 9.21 -10.37
N LYS A 212 24.96 9.71 -10.45
CA LYS A 212 25.29 10.93 -11.19
C LYS A 212 25.86 10.61 -12.55
N MET A 213 25.25 11.13 -13.61
CA MET A 213 25.80 11.01 -14.95
C MET A 213 26.83 12.10 -15.26
N LYS A 214 27.78 11.77 -16.13
CA LYS A 214 28.81 12.67 -16.64
C LYS A 214 28.42 13.19 -18.03
N GLU A 215 28.53 14.49 -18.27
CA GLU A 215 28.35 15.09 -19.59
C GLU A 215 29.52 14.73 -20.52
N ASN A 216 29.22 14.36 -21.77
CA ASN A 216 30.19 13.92 -22.77
C ASN A 216 30.67 15.06 -23.69
N GLY A 217 30.18 16.29 -23.52
CA GLY A 217 30.56 17.47 -24.31
C GLY A 217 29.84 17.62 -25.66
N ASP A 218 28.99 16.66 -26.01
CA ASP A 218 28.10 16.67 -27.19
C ASP A 218 26.62 16.84 -26.81
N GLY A 219 26.35 17.19 -25.55
CA GLY A 219 25.00 17.28 -24.98
C GLY A 219 24.42 15.94 -24.49
N THR A 220 25.16 14.84 -24.60
CA THR A 220 24.78 13.55 -24.01
C THR A 220 25.40 13.36 -22.63
N TYR A 221 24.73 12.55 -21.81
CA TYR A 221 25.19 12.19 -20.47
C TYR A 221 25.39 10.68 -20.40
N SER A 222 26.43 10.22 -19.71
CA SER A 222 26.67 8.80 -19.49
C SER A 222 27.17 8.47 -18.08
N ILE A 223 26.85 7.29 -17.59
CA ILE A 223 27.49 6.70 -16.41
C ILE A 223 27.73 5.22 -16.66
N THR A 224 28.91 4.76 -16.25
CA THR A 224 29.25 3.34 -16.24
C THR A 224 29.32 2.87 -14.79
N LEU A 225 28.53 1.83 -14.49
CA LEU A 225 28.43 1.21 -13.18
C LEU A 225 28.95 -0.23 -13.27
N GLU A 226 29.59 -0.70 -12.20
CA GLU A 226 30.14 -2.05 -12.13
C GLU A 226 29.16 -2.98 -11.42
N PHE A 227 29.13 -4.25 -11.84
CA PHE A 227 28.31 -5.30 -11.25
C PHE A 227 29.00 -6.66 -11.42
N ASP A 228 28.50 -7.70 -10.78
CA ASP A 228 29.02 -9.06 -10.97
C ASP A 228 28.57 -9.63 -12.32
N GLY A 229 29.47 -9.63 -13.30
CA GLY A 229 29.22 -10.13 -14.65
C GLY A 229 29.01 -11.64 -14.75
N ASP A 230 29.46 -12.41 -13.75
CA ASP A 230 29.28 -13.86 -13.67
C ASP A 230 27.97 -14.23 -12.94
N ASP A 231 27.40 -13.30 -12.18
CA ASP A 231 26.11 -13.48 -11.53
C ASP A 231 24.95 -13.19 -12.49
N TRP A 232 24.21 -14.24 -12.83
CA TRP A 232 23.03 -14.14 -13.69
C TRP A 232 21.93 -13.26 -13.07
N ARG A 233 21.86 -13.14 -11.73
CA ARG A 233 20.89 -12.29 -11.02
C ARG A 233 21.08 -10.80 -11.35
N GLN A 234 22.30 -10.41 -11.70
CA GLN A 234 22.66 -9.03 -12.04
C GLN A 234 22.78 -8.85 -13.56
N SER A 235 23.45 -9.77 -14.25
CA SER A 235 23.74 -9.68 -15.70
C SER A 235 22.52 -9.85 -16.61
N THR A 236 21.40 -10.39 -16.10
CA THR A 236 20.18 -10.64 -16.91
C THR A 236 19.04 -9.66 -16.64
N LEU A 237 19.28 -8.62 -15.82
CA LEU A 237 18.31 -7.57 -15.56
C LEU A 237 18.10 -6.68 -16.79
N VAL A 238 16.84 -6.31 -17.01
CA VAL A 238 16.39 -5.31 -17.97
C VAL A 238 15.93 -4.09 -17.20
N TYR A 239 16.16 -2.90 -17.74
CA TYR A 239 15.82 -1.64 -17.09
C TYR A 239 14.78 -0.87 -17.90
N ASP A 240 13.72 -0.43 -17.24
CA ASP A 240 12.64 0.37 -17.81
C ASP A 240 13.12 1.82 -17.95
N LEU A 241 13.50 2.20 -19.18
CA LEU A 241 14.06 3.52 -19.49
C LEU A 241 13.12 4.33 -20.41
N PRO A 242 13.00 5.65 -20.21
CA PRO A 242 12.19 6.50 -21.06
C PRO A 242 12.81 6.72 -22.45
N GLU A 243 12.04 7.33 -23.36
CA GLU A 243 12.54 7.65 -24.70
C GLU A 243 13.78 8.56 -24.64
N GLY A 244 14.77 8.30 -25.51
CA GLY A 244 16.04 9.02 -25.53
C GLY A 244 17.07 8.55 -24.49
N TRP A 245 16.78 7.47 -23.78
CA TRP A 245 17.76 6.73 -22.97
C TRP A 245 18.14 5.42 -23.64
N ASN A 246 19.40 5.04 -23.45
CA ASN A 246 19.94 3.77 -23.92
C ASN A 246 20.77 3.13 -22.82
N VAL A 247 20.77 1.80 -22.80
CA VAL A 247 21.60 1.00 -21.91
C VAL A 247 22.46 0.04 -22.73
N SER A 248 23.75 -0.04 -22.42
CA SER A 248 24.66 -1.02 -22.99
C SER A 248 25.25 -1.88 -21.87
N LEU A 249 25.14 -3.20 -22.03
CA LEU A 249 25.68 -4.16 -21.08
C LEU A 249 26.95 -4.79 -21.64
N GLU A 250 28.04 -4.70 -20.88
CA GLU A 250 29.29 -5.42 -21.08
C GLU A 250 29.53 -6.33 -19.86
N HIS A 251 30.46 -7.28 -19.97
CA HIS A 251 30.72 -8.20 -18.86
C HIS A 251 31.23 -7.44 -17.62
N GLY A 252 30.40 -7.42 -16.57
CA GLY A 252 30.65 -6.73 -15.30
C GLY A 252 30.48 -5.21 -15.34
N ARG A 253 29.98 -4.64 -16.45
CA ARG A 253 29.79 -3.19 -16.61
C ARG A 253 28.51 -2.86 -17.34
N ILE A 254 27.76 -1.91 -16.81
CA ILE A 254 26.55 -1.37 -17.44
C ILE A 254 26.75 0.12 -17.67
N THR A 255 26.44 0.59 -18.88
CA THR A 255 26.51 2.01 -19.21
C THR A 255 25.12 2.52 -19.57
N PHE A 256 24.65 3.48 -18.80
CA PHE A 256 23.43 4.24 -19.10
C PHE A 256 23.82 5.51 -19.85
N THR A 257 23.10 5.82 -20.93
CA THR A 257 23.33 7.01 -21.75
C THR A 257 22.03 7.75 -22.01
N CYS A 258 22.02 9.05 -21.71
CA CYS A 258 20.92 9.96 -21.97
C CYS A 258 21.29 10.87 -23.14
N THR A 259 20.44 10.92 -24.17
CA THR A 259 20.63 11.79 -25.35
C THR A 259 19.67 12.98 -25.37
N THR A 260 18.79 13.11 -24.39
CA THR A 260 17.80 14.20 -24.29
C THR A 260 18.35 15.46 -23.63
N GLY A 261 19.54 15.37 -23.02
CA GLY A 261 20.15 16.44 -22.24
C GLY A 261 19.63 16.56 -20.81
N ASN A 262 18.64 15.75 -20.41
CA ASN A 262 18.17 15.65 -19.02
C ASN A 262 18.51 14.26 -18.44
N PRO A 263 19.60 14.14 -17.64
CA PRO A 263 19.97 12.90 -16.96
C PRO A 263 19.13 12.60 -15.70
N ASP A 264 18.25 13.52 -15.28
CA ASP A 264 17.40 13.35 -14.11
C ASP A 264 16.01 12.83 -14.52
N ILE A 265 15.80 11.53 -14.31
CA ILE A 265 14.55 10.83 -14.64
C ILE A 265 13.95 10.16 -13.40
N GLY A 266 14.44 10.49 -12.21
CA GLY A 266 13.99 9.89 -10.96
C GLY A 266 14.30 8.40 -10.88
N LEU A 267 13.29 7.60 -10.52
CA LEU A 267 13.43 6.16 -10.28
C LEU A 267 13.36 5.35 -11.57
N VAL A 268 14.30 4.42 -11.70
CA VAL A 268 14.36 3.42 -12.76
C VAL A 268 14.13 2.06 -12.15
N ARG A 269 13.23 1.30 -12.78
CA ARG A 269 12.91 -0.08 -12.40
C ARG A 269 13.77 -1.04 -13.20
N GLY A 270 14.49 -1.91 -12.51
CA GLY A 270 15.17 -3.07 -13.07
C GLY A 270 14.39 -4.34 -12.76
N HIS A 271 14.25 -5.25 -13.72
CA HIS A 271 13.52 -6.50 -13.53
C HIS A 271 14.09 -7.62 -14.41
N PHE A 272 13.77 -8.87 -14.11
CA PHE A 272 14.10 -9.98 -15.00
C PHE A 272 13.23 -9.92 -16.26
N GLN A 273 13.81 -10.25 -17.41
CA GLN A 273 13.07 -10.33 -18.67
C GLN A 273 11.86 -11.27 -18.55
N ASP A 274 10.70 -10.83 -19.05
CA ASP A 274 9.47 -11.61 -19.04
C ASP A 274 9.67 -13.01 -19.66
N GLY A 275 9.16 -14.03 -18.97
CA GLY A 275 9.28 -15.43 -19.38
C GLY A 275 10.61 -16.10 -19.05
N SER A 276 11.62 -15.37 -18.56
CA SER A 276 12.87 -15.95 -18.05
C SER A 276 12.64 -16.82 -16.80
N LEU A 277 13.61 -17.69 -16.48
CA LEU A 277 13.56 -18.47 -15.23
C LEU A 277 13.62 -17.55 -14.00
N GLY A 278 14.36 -16.43 -14.08
CA GLY A 278 14.37 -15.42 -13.02
C GLY A 278 12.97 -14.89 -12.74
N ALA A 279 12.29 -14.38 -13.78
CA ALA A 279 10.92 -13.86 -13.66
C ALA A 279 9.89 -14.91 -13.18
N GLN A 280 10.12 -16.20 -13.43
CA GLN A 280 9.21 -17.27 -12.99
C GLN A 280 9.38 -17.67 -11.52
N TYR A 281 10.60 -17.63 -11.00
CA TYR A 281 10.93 -18.23 -9.69
C TYR A 281 11.33 -17.22 -8.62
N TRP A 282 11.63 -15.98 -8.99
CA TRP A 282 11.97 -14.91 -8.07
C TRP A 282 10.77 -13.99 -7.83
N VAL A 283 10.51 -13.71 -6.56
CA VAL A 283 9.33 -12.97 -6.12
C VAL A 283 9.77 -11.90 -5.14
N LYS A 284 9.23 -10.69 -5.32
CA LYS A 284 9.50 -9.51 -4.48
C LYS A 284 8.84 -9.64 -3.10
N PRO A 285 9.61 -9.54 -2.01
CA PRO A 285 9.09 -9.28 -0.68
C PRO A 285 8.45 -7.90 -0.65
N ASN A 286 7.18 -7.83 -0.23
CA ASN A 286 6.40 -6.60 -0.19
C ASN A 286 5.83 -6.37 1.20
N SER A 287 4.74 -7.01 1.56
CA SER A 287 4.06 -6.83 2.84
C SER A 287 3.84 -8.15 3.57
N PHE A 288 3.52 -8.08 4.85
CA PHE A 288 3.03 -9.22 5.63
C PHE A 288 2.00 -8.75 6.65
N LYS A 289 1.25 -9.68 7.24
CA LYS A 289 0.21 -9.35 8.22
C LYS A 289 0.54 -9.86 9.61
N ILE A 290 0.10 -9.13 10.62
CA ILE A 290 0.07 -9.58 12.01
C ILE A 290 -1.36 -9.50 12.52
N TRP A 291 -1.81 -10.57 13.17
CA TRP A 291 -3.04 -10.61 13.92
C TRP A 291 -2.77 -10.37 15.41
N TYR A 292 -3.44 -9.39 15.98
CA TYR A 292 -3.37 -9.01 17.38
C TYR A 292 -4.70 -9.32 18.08
N PRO A 293 -4.72 -10.14 19.16
CA PRO A 293 -5.95 -10.40 19.89
C PRO A 293 -6.53 -9.11 20.51
N ASP A 294 -7.85 -9.06 20.70
CA ASP A 294 -8.50 -7.87 21.26
C ASP A 294 -7.91 -7.47 22.62
N GLY A 295 -7.63 -6.17 22.77
CA GLY A 295 -6.98 -5.59 23.94
C GLY A 295 -5.56 -6.11 24.14
N TRP A 296 -4.85 -6.45 23.07
CA TRP A 296 -3.41 -6.71 23.08
C TRP A 296 -2.63 -5.39 23.03
N ASN A 297 -1.57 -5.34 23.81
CA ASN A 297 -0.51 -4.34 23.72
C ASN A 297 0.82 -5.06 23.99
N GLU A 298 1.95 -4.39 23.80
CA GLU A 298 3.27 -5.02 23.99
C GLU A 298 3.50 -5.55 25.42
N SER A 299 2.85 -4.94 26.43
CA SER A 299 2.85 -5.45 27.80
C SER A 299 1.90 -6.64 28.01
N SER A 300 0.96 -6.93 27.11
CA SER A 300 0.04 -8.08 27.17
C SER A 300 0.75 -9.41 26.91
N ALA A 301 2.01 -9.39 26.46
CA ALA A 301 2.84 -10.58 26.39
C ALA A 301 2.97 -11.26 27.76
N VAL A 302 3.00 -10.53 28.89
CA VAL A 302 3.05 -11.17 30.22
C VAL A 302 1.71 -11.76 30.69
N ASP A 303 0.57 -11.35 30.11
CA ASP A 303 -0.78 -11.75 30.53
C ASP A 303 -1.34 -12.97 29.76
N GLY A 304 -0.50 -13.64 28.96
CA GLY A 304 -0.86 -14.87 28.26
C GLY A 304 -1.63 -14.66 26.95
N LYS A 305 -1.75 -13.42 26.47
CA LYS A 305 -2.19 -13.12 25.09
C LYS A 305 -0.99 -13.26 24.14
N GLN A 306 -1.25 -13.74 22.93
CA GLN A 306 -0.23 -13.94 21.91
C GLN A 306 -0.75 -13.47 20.55
N ALA A 307 -0.04 -12.52 19.95
CA ALA A 307 -0.23 -12.16 18.55
C ALA A 307 0.38 -13.21 17.62
N MET A 308 -0.03 -13.20 16.35
CA MET A 308 0.42 -14.16 15.34
C MET A 308 0.78 -13.46 14.04
N ILE A 309 1.92 -13.82 13.45
CA ILE A 309 2.23 -13.45 12.07
C ILE A 309 1.40 -14.35 11.13
N THR A 310 0.92 -13.77 10.04
CA THR A 310 0.15 -14.46 9.01
C THR A 310 0.36 -13.78 7.66
N MET A 311 0.17 -14.52 6.57
CA MET A 311 0.03 -14.01 5.21
C MET A 311 1.13 -13.06 4.72
N ALA A 312 2.03 -13.56 3.89
CA ALA A 312 2.83 -12.71 3.02
C ALA A 312 1.93 -11.99 2.00
N GLY A 313 2.35 -10.82 1.53
CA GLY A 313 1.67 -10.05 0.50
C GLY A 313 1.65 -10.76 -0.84
N LYS A 314 1.23 -10.05 -1.88
CA LYS A 314 0.99 -10.64 -3.21
C LYS A 314 2.28 -11.18 -3.81
N GLN A 315 2.13 -12.23 -4.62
CA GLN A 315 3.23 -12.69 -5.45
C GLN A 315 3.47 -11.68 -6.58
N GLU A 316 4.49 -10.85 -6.42
CA GLU A 316 4.89 -9.83 -7.39
C GLU A 316 6.24 -10.16 -8.00
N SER A 317 6.43 -9.74 -9.26
CA SER A 317 7.70 -9.92 -9.96
C SER A 317 8.84 -9.27 -9.18
N TRP A 318 10.00 -9.94 -9.16
CA TRP A 318 11.21 -9.38 -8.57
C TRP A 318 11.66 -8.11 -9.29
N GLU A 319 12.05 -7.11 -8.50
CA GLU A 319 12.43 -5.78 -8.95
C GLU A 319 13.67 -5.29 -8.20
N VAL A 320 14.45 -4.46 -8.87
CA VAL A 320 15.47 -3.62 -8.27
C VAL A 320 15.25 -2.17 -8.70
N TRP A 321 15.69 -1.25 -7.86
CA TRP A 321 15.48 0.17 -8.03
C TRP A 321 16.80 0.90 -7.95
N LEU A 322 17.02 1.79 -8.90
CA LEU A 322 18.08 2.79 -8.88
C LEU A 322 17.47 4.11 -9.32
N SER A 323 18.15 5.20 -9.00
CA SER A 323 17.73 6.51 -9.49
C SER A 323 18.86 7.17 -10.26
N PHE A 324 18.50 7.99 -11.24
CA PHE A 324 19.41 8.97 -11.82
C PHE A 324 18.95 10.36 -11.38
N GLY A 325 19.84 11.10 -10.74
CA GLY A 325 19.58 12.45 -10.22
C GLY A 325 19.63 12.58 -8.69
N LYS A 326 20.77 13.01 -8.12
CA LYS A 326 20.88 13.52 -6.71
C LYS A 326 22.26 14.06 -6.31
N SER A 327 23.09 14.46 -7.28
CA SER A 327 24.19 15.36 -6.95
C SER A 327 24.17 16.45 -7.98
N THR A 328 23.81 17.66 -7.54
CA THR A 328 24.13 18.95 -8.14
C THR A 328 24.27 18.87 -9.66
N THR A 329 23.22 19.27 -10.38
CA THR A 329 23.37 19.77 -11.75
C THR A 329 24.48 20.82 -11.72
N HIS A 330 25.71 20.39 -12.01
CA HIS A 330 26.84 21.30 -12.08
C HIS A 330 26.71 22.04 -13.38
N ARG A 331 26.14 23.24 -13.32
CA ARG A 331 26.27 24.21 -14.39
C ARG A 331 27.58 24.99 -14.13
N GLY A 332 28.70 24.41 -14.54
CA GLY A 332 30.00 25.05 -14.32
C GLY A 332 31.18 24.37 -15.03
N GLU A 333 31.66 25.00 -16.10
CA GLU A 333 33.00 24.76 -16.65
C GLU A 333 34.07 25.25 -15.66
N GLY A 334 35.03 24.38 -15.31
CA GLY A 334 36.46 24.67 -15.04
C GLY A 334 36.90 25.67 -13.95
N ASP A 335 36.06 26.61 -13.51
CA ASP A 335 36.45 27.79 -12.70
C ASP A 335 35.56 28.01 -11.45
N TYR A 336 34.38 27.38 -11.34
CA TYR A 336 33.45 27.49 -10.20
C TYR A 336 32.38 26.38 -10.21
N GLU A 337 31.69 26.19 -9.08
CA GLU A 337 30.60 25.23 -8.89
C GLU A 337 29.38 25.89 -8.24
N ILE A 338 28.17 25.59 -8.74
CA ILE A 338 26.89 26.05 -8.18
C ILE A 338 26.19 24.86 -7.51
N PRO A 339 26.13 24.80 -6.17
CA PRO A 339 25.38 23.76 -5.47
C PRO A 339 23.88 24.06 -5.51
N TYR A 340 23.08 23.11 -6.00
CA TYR A 340 21.63 23.19 -6.01
C TYR A 340 21.02 21.78 -5.98
N THR A 341 19.84 21.62 -5.39
CA THR A 341 19.08 20.35 -5.41
C THR A 341 17.59 20.64 -5.45
N GLN A 342 16.90 19.99 -6.38
CA GLN A 342 15.44 19.91 -6.44
C GLN A 342 14.99 18.58 -5.85
N TYR A 343 13.85 18.57 -5.19
CA TYR A 343 13.19 17.39 -4.67
C TYR A 343 11.77 17.31 -5.23
N LEU A 344 11.30 16.09 -5.47
CA LEU A 344 9.90 15.75 -5.75
C LEU A 344 9.37 14.98 -4.54
N HIS A 345 8.30 15.48 -3.93
CA HIS A 345 7.55 14.78 -2.89
C HIS A 345 6.32 14.12 -3.53
N GLU A 346 6.19 12.81 -3.34
CA GLU A 346 5.05 12.03 -3.80
C GLU A 346 4.39 11.30 -2.62
N GLU A 347 3.08 11.44 -2.48
CA GLU A 347 2.31 10.78 -1.44
C GLU A 347 0.91 10.44 -1.95
N THR A 348 0.38 9.27 -1.56
CA THR A 348 -1.00 8.88 -1.89
C THR A 348 -1.86 8.90 -0.64
N PHE A 349 -2.75 9.89 -0.57
CA PHE A 349 -3.75 9.98 0.49
C PHE A 349 -4.87 8.98 0.25
N LYS A 350 -5.36 8.39 1.34
CA LYS A 350 -6.46 7.42 1.34
C LYS A 350 -7.58 7.91 2.25
N ARG A 351 -8.81 7.77 1.77
CA ARG A 351 -10.02 8.13 2.52
C ARG A 351 -11.14 7.15 2.28
N ASP A 352 -11.81 6.73 3.35
CA ASP A 352 -12.83 5.68 3.30
C ASP A 352 -14.19 6.18 3.81
N TYR A 353 -15.27 5.80 3.12
CA TYR A 353 -16.67 6.00 3.52
C TYR A 353 -17.34 4.66 3.73
N VAL A 354 -18.19 4.57 4.76
CA VAL A 354 -18.97 3.36 5.07
C VAL A 354 -20.44 3.71 5.14
N ILE A 355 -21.25 2.94 4.42
CA ILE A 355 -22.70 3.08 4.38
C ILE A 355 -23.29 1.78 4.91
N GLU A 356 -24.18 1.88 5.89
CA GLU A 356 -24.92 0.76 6.45
C GLU A 356 -26.42 0.97 6.22
N LEU A 357 -27.11 -0.08 5.81
CA LEU A 357 -28.55 -0.05 5.60
C LEU A 357 -29.24 -1.18 6.34
N GLU A 358 -30.35 -0.86 6.99
CA GLU A 358 -31.29 -1.84 7.52
C GLU A 358 -32.64 -1.76 6.80
N LYS A 359 -33.11 -2.91 6.31
CA LYS A 359 -34.41 -3.09 5.67
C LYS A 359 -35.36 -3.85 6.60
N GLN A 360 -36.51 -3.24 6.88
CA GLN A 360 -37.55 -3.82 7.73
C GLN A 360 -38.92 -3.87 7.03
N CYS A 361 -39.84 -4.65 7.58
CA CYS A 361 -41.24 -4.70 7.17
C CYS A 361 -42.02 -3.62 7.90
N SER A 362 -42.61 -2.64 7.21
CA SER A 362 -43.27 -1.50 7.86
C SER A 362 -44.55 -1.87 8.64
N GLU A 363 -45.17 -3.02 8.36
CA GLU A 363 -46.33 -3.52 9.10
C GLU A 363 -45.96 -4.30 10.36
N THR A 364 -44.77 -4.92 10.39
CA THR A 364 -44.41 -5.89 11.45
C THR A 364 -43.14 -5.52 12.21
N GLY A 365 -42.35 -4.57 11.72
CA GLY A 365 -41.04 -4.20 12.27
C GLY A 365 -39.96 -5.28 12.11
N LYS A 366 -40.23 -6.37 11.39
CA LYS A 366 -39.26 -7.47 11.19
C LYS A 366 -38.32 -7.16 10.05
N THR A 367 -37.06 -7.55 10.20
CA THR A 367 -36.02 -7.39 9.17
C THR A 367 -36.32 -8.21 7.91
N LEU A 368 -35.83 -7.71 6.76
CA LEU A 368 -36.09 -8.29 5.43
C LEU A 368 -34.78 -8.64 4.70
N GLU A 369 -34.46 -9.92 4.71
CA GLU A 369 -33.40 -10.54 3.91
C GLU A 369 -33.76 -10.66 2.42
N ASN A 370 -32.73 -10.75 1.57
CA ASN A 370 -32.83 -10.98 0.12
C ASN A 370 -33.55 -9.89 -0.68
N SER A 371 -33.43 -8.63 -0.27
CA SER A 371 -33.68 -7.46 -1.13
C SER A 371 -32.36 -7.00 -1.73
N THR A 372 -32.36 -6.52 -2.97
CA THR A 372 -31.16 -6.10 -3.70
C THR A 372 -31.18 -4.59 -3.94
N PHE A 373 -30.02 -3.94 -3.73
CA PHE A 373 -29.85 -2.50 -3.81
C PHE A 373 -28.68 -2.12 -4.72
N GLU A 374 -28.68 -0.86 -5.11
CA GLU A 374 -27.52 -0.15 -5.64
C GLU A 374 -27.29 1.12 -4.81
N VAL A 375 -26.03 1.56 -4.77
CA VAL A 375 -25.60 2.75 -4.03
C VAL A 375 -25.33 3.87 -5.03
N LEU A 376 -25.94 5.02 -4.76
CA LEU A 376 -25.82 6.23 -5.55
C LEU A 376 -24.95 7.24 -4.82
N GLU A 377 -23.96 7.81 -5.51
CA GLU A 377 -23.01 8.79 -4.95
C GLU A 377 -23.12 10.14 -5.66
N LYS A 378 -23.02 11.23 -4.86
CA LYS A 378 -22.87 12.60 -5.32
C LYS A 378 -21.71 13.29 -4.59
N PHE A 379 -21.00 14.16 -5.31
CA PHE A 379 -19.95 15.02 -4.77
C PHE A 379 -20.18 16.49 -5.17
N GLU A 380 -20.13 17.39 -4.20
CA GLU A 380 -20.23 18.84 -4.44
C GLU A 380 -18.82 19.40 -4.69
N PHE A 381 -18.52 19.83 -5.92
CA PHE A 381 -17.18 20.34 -6.26
C PHE A 381 -16.88 21.72 -5.68
N SER A 382 -17.90 22.44 -5.19
CA SER A 382 -17.71 23.70 -4.47
C SER A 382 -16.92 23.53 -3.17
N GLN A 383 -16.84 22.30 -2.63
CA GLN A 383 -15.97 21.98 -1.48
C GLN A 383 -14.48 22.15 -1.79
N LEU A 384 -14.10 22.15 -3.07
CA LEU A 384 -12.71 22.32 -3.50
C LEU A 384 -12.35 23.80 -3.71
N ASP A 385 -13.34 24.70 -3.70
CA ASP A 385 -13.12 26.12 -3.99
C ASP A 385 -12.27 26.76 -2.88
N GLY A 386 -11.11 27.32 -3.28
CA GLY A 386 -10.17 27.96 -2.35
C GLY A 386 -9.28 27.00 -1.58
N THR A 387 -9.32 25.70 -1.90
CA THR A 387 -8.40 24.69 -1.35
C THR A 387 -7.15 24.53 -2.23
N ASN A 388 -6.11 23.91 -1.69
CA ASN A 388 -4.91 23.53 -2.42
C ASN A 388 -5.02 22.16 -3.13
N LEU A 389 -6.22 21.58 -3.18
CA LEU A 389 -6.47 20.29 -3.83
C LEU A 389 -6.68 20.45 -5.35
N GLU A 390 -6.09 19.54 -6.12
CA GLU A 390 -6.18 19.55 -7.58
C GLU A 390 -7.53 19.01 -8.07
N LYS A 391 -8.44 19.93 -8.44
CA LYS A 391 -9.80 19.61 -8.93
C LYS A 391 -9.83 18.58 -10.07
N ASP A 392 -8.83 18.57 -10.94
CA ASP A 392 -8.74 17.64 -12.07
C ASP A 392 -8.62 16.17 -11.63
N GLN A 393 -8.01 15.89 -10.47
CA GLN A 393 -7.92 14.52 -9.94
C GLN A 393 -9.30 13.98 -9.55
N PHE A 394 -10.19 14.86 -9.06
CA PHE A 394 -11.57 14.50 -8.72
C PHE A 394 -12.45 14.34 -9.96
N MET A 395 -12.25 15.19 -10.98
CA MET A 395 -12.97 15.10 -12.25
C MET A 395 -12.69 13.79 -13.01
N LYS A 396 -11.48 13.22 -12.86
CA LYS A 396 -11.09 11.95 -13.50
C LYS A 396 -11.70 10.71 -12.82
N MET A 397 -12.23 10.81 -11.60
CA MET A 397 -12.79 9.68 -10.82
C MET A 397 -14.25 9.35 -11.17
N VAL A 398 -14.54 9.04 -12.43
CA VAL A 398 -15.92 8.90 -12.95
C VAL A 398 -16.79 7.89 -12.16
N PRO A 399 -18.12 8.11 -12.07
CA PRO A 399 -18.85 9.34 -12.33
C PRO A 399 -19.20 10.11 -11.03
N THR A 400 -18.75 11.34 -10.89
CA THR A 400 -19.34 12.30 -9.92
C THR A 400 -20.21 13.24 -10.74
N SER A 401 -21.53 13.07 -10.71
CA SER A 401 -22.44 14.00 -11.37
C SER A 401 -22.82 15.14 -10.43
N GLU A 402 -22.41 16.35 -10.77
CA GLU A 402 -23.24 17.51 -10.45
C GLU A 402 -24.52 17.39 -11.28
N GLY A 403 -25.69 17.26 -10.66
CA GLY A 403 -26.94 17.02 -11.38
C GLY A 403 -28.13 16.68 -10.48
N LYS A 404 -29.27 16.35 -11.12
CA LYS A 404 -30.48 15.87 -10.42
C LYS A 404 -30.28 14.40 -10.02
N PHE A 405 -31.06 13.94 -9.03
CA PHE A 405 -31.00 12.56 -8.51
C PHE A 405 -31.24 11.45 -9.58
N GLU A 406 -31.80 11.81 -10.74
CA GLU A 406 -32.04 10.94 -11.90
C GLU A 406 -30.76 10.67 -12.72
N ASP A 407 -29.73 11.51 -12.54
CA ASP A 407 -28.44 11.47 -13.25
C ASP A 407 -27.30 10.96 -12.34
N LEU A 408 -27.64 10.40 -11.16
CA LEU A 408 -26.65 9.93 -10.19
C LEU A 408 -25.95 8.65 -10.63
N THR A 409 -24.70 8.60 -10.24
CA THR A 409 -23.80 7.48 -10.45
C THR A 409 -24.13 6.32 -9.55
N VAL A 410 -24.23 5.14 -10.17
CA VAL A 410 -24.16 3.87 -9.45
C VAL A 410 -22.70 3.57 -9.13
N CYS A 411 -22.33 3.65 -7.86
CA CYS A 411 -20.97 3.29 -7.40
C CYS A 411 -20.84 1.80 -7.08
N ASP A 412 -21.95 1.15 -6.69
CA ASP A 412 -22.02 -0.28 -6.48
C ASP A 412 -23.44 -0.80 -6.73
N MET A 413 -23.56 -2.05 -7.19
CA MET A 413 -24.84 -2.66 -7.55
C MET A 413 -24.90 -4.13 -7.17
N GLY A 414 -26.11 -4.61 -6.87
CA GLY A 414 -26.31 -6.02 -6.52
C GLY A 414 -26.08 -6.32 -5.04
N LEU A 415 -26.12 -5.30 -4.18
CA LEU A 415 -25.96 -5.46 -2.73
C LEU A 415 -27.22 -6.06 -2.12
N GLY A 416 -27.11 -7.28 -1.61
CA GLY A 416 -28.21 -8.03 -1.02
C GLY A 416 -28.28 -7.86 0.50
N THR A 417 -29.48 -7.70 1.05
CA THR A 417 -29.67 -7.75 2.51
C THR A 417 -29.48 -9.16 3.06
N ASP A 418 -28.72 -9.28 4.15
CA ASP A 418 -28.44 -10.52 4.85
C ASP A 418 -29.64 -11.05 5.67
N ALA A 419 -29.45 -12.13 6.43
CA ALA A 419 -30.49 -12.72 7.29
C ALA A 419 -31.07 -11.75 8.35
N ASN A 420 -30.33 -10.68 8.69
CA ASN A 420 -30.75 -9.61 9.58
C ASN A 420 -31.34 -8.42 8.82
N GLY A 421 -31.56 -8.52 7.51
CA GLY A 421 -32.04 -7.43 6.69
C GLY A 421 -31.03 -6.30 6.49
N HIS A 422 -29.74 -6.59 6.67
CA HIS A 422 -28.67 -5.59 6.68
C HIS A 422 -27.74 -5.74 5.46
N PHE A 423 -27.19 -4.63 4.97
CA PHE A 423 -26.00 -4.64 4.13
C PHE A 423 -25.10 -3.45 4.45
N SER A 424 -23.80 -3.58 4.15
CA SER A 424 -22.80 -2.51 4.25
C SER A 424 -22.08 -2.31 2.92
N HIS A 425 -21.69 -1.08 2.60
CA HIS A 425 -20.88 -0.72 1.45
C HIS A 425 -19.70 0.15 1.91
N SER A 426 -18.49 -0.16 1.43
CA SER A 426 -17.28 0.63 1.67
C SER A 426 -16.79 1.26 0.37
N ASP A 427 -16.56 2.58 0.40
CA ASP A 427 -16.09 3.34 -0.75
C ASP A 427 -14.74 3.98 -0.43
N LYS A 428 -13.72 3.63 -1.22
CA LYS A 428 -12.32 4.06 -1.02
C LYS A 428 -11.94 5.07 -2.08
N LYS A 429 -11.62 6.29 -1.65
CA LYS A 429 -11.09 7.35 -2.49
C LYS A 429 -9.59 7.51 -2.26
N LEU A 430 -8.87 7.79 -3.35
CA LEU A 430 -7.43 8.06 -3.35
C LEU A 430 -7.18 9.49 -3.82
N TYR A 431 -6.09 10.11 -3.42
CA TYR A 431 -5.62 11.39 -3.98
C TYR A 431 -4.11 11.37 -4.01
N LYS A 432 -3.52 11.83 -5.12
CA LYS A 432 -2.06 11.88 -5.27
C LYS A 432 -1.59 13.30 -4.96
N TYR A 433 -0.83 13.46 -3.91
CA TYR A 433 -0.14 14.70 -3.59
C TYR A 433 1.26 14.63 -4.20
N GLU A 434 1.54 15.52 -5.14
CA GLU A 434 2.81 15.59 -5.87
C GLU A 434 3.24 17.05 -5.95
N LYS A 435 4.39 17.38 -5.35
CA LYS A 435 4.96 18.75 -5.34
C LYS A 435 6.47 18.74 -5.40
N THR A 436 7.02 19.75 -6.05
CA THR A 436 8.46 19.99 -6.16
C THR A 436 8.90 21.10 -5.20
N TYR A 437 10.06 20.92 -4.56
CA TYR A 437 10.65 21.95 -3.70
C TYR A 437 12.17 21.96 -3.82
N CYS A 438 12.81 23.10 -3.53
CA CYS A 438 14.27 23.19 -3.55
C CYS A 438 14.92 22.97 -2.17
N GLY A 439 16.19 22.54 -2.19
CA GLY A 439 17.02 22.39 -0.99
C GLY A 439 17.64 23.68 -0.48
N GLY A 440 17.38 24.82 -1.11
CA GLY A 440 18.11 26.08 -0.90
C GLY A 440 19.20 26.33 -1.95
N HIS A 441 19.84 27.50 -1.85
CA HIS A 441 20.89 27.95 -2.76
C HIS A 441 22.13 28.42 -1.98
N PRO A 442 23.02 27.50 -1.57
CA PRO A 442 24.28 27.87 -0.95
C PRO A 442 25.15 28.72 -1.89
N ASP A 443 26.04 29.53 -1.32
CA ASP A 443 26.99 30.34 -2.08
C ASP A 443 27.78 29.50 -3.10
N PRO A 444 28.13 30.07 -4.27
CA PRO A 444 28.93 29.37 -5.27
C PRO A 444 30.34 29.08 -4.75
N VAL A 445 30.87 27.90 -5.07
CA VAL A 445 32.26 27.52 -4.77
C VAL A 445 33.14 28.00 -5.91
N ILE A 446 34.03 28.96 -5.66
CA ILE A 446 34.90 29.56 -6.68
C ILE A 446 36.32 28.99 -6.57
N HIS A 447 36.87 28.51 -7.68
CA HIS A 447 38.24 28.01 -7.75
C HIS A 447 39.20 29.14 -8.13
N TYR A 448 39.91 29.69 -7.14
CA TYR A 448 40.85 30.79 -7.34
C TYR A 448 42.20 30.34 -7.93
N VAL A 449 42.85 31.23 -8.68
CA VAL A 449 44.22 31.06 -9.15
C VAL A 449 45.18 31.68 -8.14
N ASP A 450 46.20 30.92 -7.74
CA ASP A 450 47.24 31.37 -6.81
C ASP A 450 48.34 32.20 -7.49
N GLY A 451 48.68 33.37 -6.94
CA GLY A 451 49.85 34.16 -7.32
C GLY A 451 49.75 35.65 -6.97
N ASP A 452 50.85 36.26 -6.49
CA ASP A 452 50.95 37.69 -6.14
C ASP A 452 51.17 38.59 -7.38
N SER A 453 50.32 38.47 -8.40
CA SER A 453 50.39 39.31 -9.60
C SER A 453 49.06 39.96 -9.89
N ASP A 454 49.07 41.20 -10.39
CA ASP A 454 47.86 41.93 -10.81
C ASP A 454 47.00 41.11 -11.80
N SER A 455 47.63 40.24 -12.60
CA SER A 455 46.93 39.34 -13.53
C SER A 455 46.14 38.21 -12.87
N ALA A 456 46.53 37.77 -11.67
CA ALA A 456 45.81 36.74 -10.91
C ALA A 456 44.60 37.34 -10.19
N ASP A 457 44.73 38.57 -9.68
CA ASP A 457 43.63 39.32 -9.06
C ASP A 457 42.50 39.63 -10.07
N GLU A 458 42.85 40.11 -11.27
CA GLU A 458 41.87 40.37 -12.33
C GLU A 458 41.11 39.10 -12.76
N GLU A 459 41.80 37.97 -12.86
CA GLU A 459 41.20 36.67 -13.21
C GLU A 459 40.30 36.13 -12.10
N ASN A 460 40.69 36.28 -10.83
CA ASN A 460 39.89 35.86 -9.67
C ASN A 460 38.59 36.69 -9.56
N GLU A 461 38.64 38.00 -9.81
CA GLU A 461 37.44 38.84 -9.86
C GLU A 461 36.52 38.47 -11.03
N ARG A 462 37.09 38.14 -12.20
CA ARG A 462 36.31 37.63 -13.35
C ARG A 462 35.58 36.32 -13.01
N ARG A 463 36.27 35.37 -12.37
CA ARG A 463 35.69 34.07 -11.93
C ARG A 463 34.58 34.27 -10.92
N LYS A 464 34.81 35.13 -9.93
CA LYS A 464 33.81 35.48 -8.93
C LYS A 464 32.54 36.04 -9.58
N LYS A 465 32.68 37.01 -10.49
CA LYS A 465 31.52 37.56 -11.20
C LYS A 465 30.77 36.49 -11.99
N LYS A 466 31.47 35.66 -12.78
CA LYS A 466 30.85 34.59 -13.57
C LYS A 466 30.12 33.57 -12.68
N ALA A 467 30.69 33.23 -11.52
CA ALA A 467 30.08 32.31 -10.56
C ALA A 467 28.79 32.86 -9.94
N TRP A 468 28.78 34.13 -9.53
CA TRP A 468 27.59 34.77 -8.96
C TRP A 468 26.51 35.03 -10.01
N ASP A 469 26.88 35.39 -11.24
CA ASP A 469 25.93 35.50 -12.36
C ASP A 469 25.27 34.13 -12.63
N ALA A 470 26.04 33.03 -12.62
CA ALA A 470 25.52 31.67 -12.81
C ALA A 470 24.70 31.15 -11.62
N TRP A 471 25.07 31.54 -10.39
CA TRP A 471 24.27 31.26 -9.19
C TRP A 471 22.89 31.93 -9.29
N GLN A 472 22.84 33.19 -9.72
CA GLN A 472 21.58 33.90 -9.90
C GLN A 472 20.71 33.26 -10.99
N GLU A 473 21.29 32.86 -12.13
CA GLU A 473 20.54 32.12 -13.16
C GLU A 473 19.96 30.80 -12.61
N CYS A 474 20.66 30.14 -11.69
CA CYS A 474 20.17 28.92 -11.04
C CYS A 474 19.01 29.22 -10.08
N VAL A 475 19.07 30.32 -9.33
CA VAL A 475 17.99 30.79 -8.45
C VAL A 475 16.76 31.12 -9.27
N ASP A 476 16.91 31.93 -10.33
CA ASP A 476 15.82 32.36 -11.20
C ASP A 476 15.14 31.15 -11.86
N TRP A 477 15.93 30.19 -12.36
CA TRP A 477 15.40 28.95 -12.92
C TRP A 477 14.64 28.14 -11.85
N CYS A 478 15.19 28.03 -10.64
CA CYS A 478 14.54 27.28 -9.58
C CYS A 478 13.21 27.88 -9.14
N GLU A 479 13.14 29.22 -9.06
CA GLU A 479 11.90 29.95 -8.75
C GLU A 479 10.81 29.68 -9.79
N GLU A 480 11.18 29.49 -11.07
CA GLU A 480 10.25 29.17 -12.14
C GLU A 480 9.87 27.68 -12.25
N ASN A 481 10.67 26.77 -11.68
CA ASN A 481 10.56 25.32 -11.93
C ASN A 481 10.27 24.48 -10.66
N CYS A 482 10.14 25.10 -9.49
CA CYS A 482 9.67 24.46 -8.26
C CYS A 482 8.31 25.00 -7.83
N ASP A 483 7.46 24.16 -7.24
CA ASP A 483 6.24 24.61 -6.55
C ASP A 483 6.59 25.42 -5.30
N PHE A 484 7.64 25.02 -4.57
CA PHE A 484 8.14 25.72 -3.40
C PHE A 484 9.62 26.09 -3.55
N HIS A 485 9.92 27.39 -3.41
CA HIS A 485 11.25 27.94 -3.57
C HIS A 485 11.69 28.75 -2.35
N SER A 486 12.96 28.61 -1.98
CA SER A 486 13.65 29.46 -1.02
C SER A 486 15.15 29.42 -1.27
N ILE A 487 15.84 30.52 -0.96
CA ILE A 487 17.31 30.56 -0.92
C ILE A 487 17.83 29.82 0.32
N ASP A 488 17.11 29.92 1.43
CA ASP A 488 17.49 29.33 2.71
C ASP A 488 17.18 27.82 2.75
N GLU A 489 18.16 27.03 3.19
CA GLU A 489 18.05 25.59 3.34
C GLU A 489 16.87 25.22 4.26
N GLY A 490 16.05 24.26 3.82
CA GLY A 490 14.93 23.72 4.59
C GLY A 490 13.63 24.51 4.51
N VAL A 491 13.66 25.82 4.20
CA VAL A 491 12.44 26.66 4.20
C VAL A 491 11.43 26.21 3.14
N ALA A 492 11.88 25.89 1.93
CA ALA A 492 10.98 25.42 0.87
C ALA A 492 10.36 24.05 1.18
N ARG A 493 11.10 23.17 1.89
CA ARG A 493 10.56 21.90 2.40
C ARG A 493 9.48 22.16 3.43
N ASP A 494 9.75 23.01 4.41
CA ASP A 494 8.80 23.29 5.50
C ASP A 494 7.49 23.90 4.94
N LEU A 495 7.57 24.78 3.95
CA LEU A 495 6.39 25.31 3.23
C LEU A 495 5.62 24.23 2.47
N MET A 496 6.32 23.29 1.83
CA MET A 496 5.71 22.15 1.15
C MET A 496 5.02 21.21 2.13
N GLU A 497 5.62 20.97 3.30
CA GLU A 497 5.03 20.17 4.37
C GLU A 497 3.76 20.80 4.95
N GLU A 498 3.74 22.13 5.10
CA GLU A 498 2.53 22.88 5.49
C GLU A 498 1.41 22.74 4.45
N ASP A 499 1.72 22.90 3.16
CA ASP A 499 0.76 22.68 2.06
C ASP A 499 0.24 21.23 2.04
N ARG A 500 1.13 20.25 2.23
CA ARG A 500 0.82 18.82 2.32
C ARG A 500 -0.15 18.53 3.46
N ASP A 501 0.09 19.12 4.64
CA ASP A 501 -0.77 18.96 5.82
C ASP A 501 -2.14 19.63 5.62
N GLU A 502 -2.18 20.81 5.01
CA GLU A 502 -3.43 21.48 4.63
C GLU A 502 -4.20 20.65 3.61
N ALA A 503 -3.52 20.08 2.60
CA ALA A 503 -4.11 19.23 1.58
C ALA A 503 -4.68 17.96 2.20
N TRP A 504 -3.92 17.27 3.05
CA TRP A 504 -4.38 16.08 3.77
C TRP A 504 -5.60 16.40 4.64
N SER A 505 -5.51 17.44 5.47
CA SER A 505 -6.58 17.89 6.34
C SER A 505 -7.85 18.19 5.53
N THR A 506 -7.73 18.99 4.47
CA THR A 506 -8.86 19.29 3.59
C THR A 506 -9.42 18.03 2.95
N TYR A 507 -8.55 17.14 2.46
CA TYR A 507 -8.92 15.91 1.79
C TYR A 507 -9.74 14.98 2.69
N ILE A 508 -9.32 14.74 3.94
CA ILE A 508 -10.10 13.88 4.85
C ILE A 508 -11.44 14.52 5.25
N HIS A 509 -11.56 15.85 5.21
CA HIS A 509 -12.79 16.55 5.57
C HIS A 509 -13.79 16.76 4.42
N LEU A 510 -13.45 16.47 3.15
CA LEU A 510 -14.48 16.58 2.09
C LEU A 510 -15.57 15.54 2.33
N LYS A 511 -16.80 15.95 2.09
CA LYS A 511 -17.99 15.13 2.30
C LYS A 511 -18.47 14.50 1.01
N ARG A 512 -19.15 13.37 1.14
CA ARG A 512 -19.83 12.67 0.04
C ARG A 512 -21.29 12.47 0.39
N ILE A 513 -22.16 12.60 -0.60
CA ILE A 513 -23.60 12.45 -0.42
C ILE A 513 -23.99 11.11 -1.04
N TYR A 514 -24.63 10.26 -0.27
CA TYR A 514 -25.09 8.95 -0.74
C TYR A 514 -26.59 8.76 -0.53
N THR A 515 -27.17 7.93 -1.37
CA THR A 515 -28.50 7.34 -1.20
C THR A 515 -28.47 5.93 -1.78
N VAL A 516 -29.47 5.12 -1.48
CA VAL A 516 -29.62 3.78 -2.08
C VAL A 516 -30.86 3.72 -2.96
N ARG A 517 -30.89 2.77 -3.90
CA ARG A 517 -32.08 2.45 -4.70
C ARG A 517 -32.31 0.94 -4.67
N GLU A 518 -33.50 0.50 -4.25
CA GLU A 518 -33.86 -0.92 -4.33
C GLU A 518 -34.09 -1.30 -5.80
N THR A 519 -33.44 -2.36 -6.25
CA THR A 519 -33.54 -2.88 -7.62
C THR A 519 -34.36 -4.15 -7.69
N ASP A 520 -34.35 -4.96 -6.63
CA ASP A 520 -35.20 -6.14 -6.49
C ASP A 520 -35.68 -6.30 -5.04
N ALA A 521 -36.98 -6.57 -4.85
CA ALA A 521 -37.55 -6.77 -3.53
C ALA A 521 -37.60 -8.26 -3.17
N ARG A 522 -37.52 -8.56 -1.87
CA ARG A 522 -37.76 -9.90 -1.34
C ARG A 522 -39.03 -10.51 -1.94
N THR A 523 -38.96 -11.78 -2.35
CA THR A 523 -40.13 -12.53 -2.87
C THR A 523 -41.34 -12.40 -1.95
N GLY A 524 -42.46 -11.92 -2.51
CA GLY A 524 -43.72 -11.68 -1.77
C GLY A 524 -43.92 -10.24 -1.29
N TYR A 525 -42.92 -9.37 -1.47
CA TYR A 525 -42.97 -7.93 -1.26
C TYR A 525 -43.00 -7.18 -2.60
N ILE A 526 -43.45 -5.94 -2.57
CA ILE A 526 -43.43 -5.03 -3.73
C ILE A 526 -42.14 -4.21 -3.64
N LEU A 527 -41.52 -3.93 -4.79
CA LEU A 527 -40.36 -3.03 -4.89
C LEU A 527 -40.67 -1.69 -4.24
N HIS A 528 -39.76 -1.22 -3.39
CA HIS A 528 -39.87 0.05 -2.71
C HIS A 528 -39.93 1.21 -3.73
N ASP A 529 -40.67 2.25 -3.35
CA ASP A 529 -41.01 3.46 -4.10
C ASP A 529 -42.14 3.31 -5.15
N LEU A 530 -42.64 2.09 -5.41
CA LEU A 530 -43.78 1.85 -6.30
C LEU A 530 -45.15 1.96 -5.61
N HIS A 531 -45.19 1.99 -4.27
CA HIS A 531 -46.42 2.16 -3.51
C HIS A 531 -46.61 3.64 -3.11
N ASN A 532 -47.86 4.11 -3.12
CA ASN A 532 -48.18 5.52 -2.80
C ASN A 532 -47.81 5.91 -1.36
N ASP A 533 -47.80 4.93 -0.46
CA ASP A 533 -47.52 5.08 0.98
C ASP A 533 -46.08 4.67 1.36
N ASP A 534 -45.18 4.45 0.38
CA ASP A 534 -43.78 4.16 0.69
C ASP A 534 -43.10 5.37 1.35
N VAL A 535 -42.29 5.08 2.37
CA VAL A 535 -41.46 6.09 3.05
C VAL A 535 -40.26 6.39 2.17
N SER A 536 -40.00 7.66 1.91
CA SER A 536 -38.85 8.08 1.09
C SER A 536 -37.52 7.61 1.71
N ILE A 537 -36.58 7.20 0.86
CA ILE A 537 -35.23 6.80 1.28
C ILE A 537 -34.43 8.04 1.69
N GLU A 538 -33.60 7.95 2.73
CA GLU A 538 -32.77 9.07 3.21
C GLU A 538 -31.61 9.36 2.23
N ILE A 539 -31.37 10.64 1.97
CA ILE A 539 -30.14 11.14 1.35
C ILE A 539 -29.23 11.57 2.50
N VAL A 540 -28.04 11.01 2.57
CA VAL A 540 -27.14 11.21 3.69
C VAL A 540 -25.82 11.80 3.20
N GLU A 541 -25.41 12.91 3.79
CA GLU A 541 -24.08 13.48 3.63
C GLU A 541 -23.16 12.84 4.66
N PHE A 542 -22.07 12.21 4.23
CA PHE A 542 -21.08 11.53 5.05
C PHE A 542 -19.78 12.31 5.10
N SER A 543 -19.25 12.46 6.31
CA SER A 543 -17.84 12.73 6.55
C SER A 543 -17.03 11.43 6.39
N SER A 544 -15.72 11.56 6.19
CA SER A 544 -14.87 10.37 6.06
C SER A 544 -14.54 9.76 7.42
N SER A 545 -14.20 8.47 7.39
CA SER A 545 -13.76 7.73 8.57
C SER A 545 -12.51 8.34 9.22
N GLN A 546 -11.60 8.89 8.41
CA GLN A 546 -10.36 9.53 8.86
C GLN A 546 -10.60 10.86 9.59
N SER A 547 -11.77 11.48 9.42
CA SER A 547 -12.15 12.72 10.10
C SER A 547 -13.01 12.50 11.36
N GLU A 548 -13.24 11.24 11.76
CA GLU A 548 -14.16 10.84 12.84
C GLU A 548 -15.59 11.44 12.72
N GLY A 549 -15.97 11.88 11.51
CA GLY A 549 -17.17 12.67 11.32
C GLY A 549 -18.44 11.83 11.20
N GLU A 550 -19.57 12.40 11.62
CA GLU A 550 -20.89 11.79 11.50
C GLU A 550 -21.49 12.03 10.10
N GLY A 551 -22.47 11.21 9.73
CA GLY A 551 -23.34 11.49 8.60
C GLY A 551 -24.55 12.32 9.02
N ALA A 552 -25.12 13.08 8.10
CA ALA A 552 -26.33 13.86 8.33
C ALA A 552 -27.35 13.62 7.22
N ILE A 553 -28.60 13.39 7.59
CA ILE A 553 -29.71 13.31 6.62
C ILE A 553 -29.92 14.72 6.06
N THR A 554 -29.69 14.88 4.76
CA THR A 554 -29.81 16.17 4.06
C THR A 554 -31.08 16.27 3.21
N GLY A 555 -31.75 15.15 2.99
CA GLY A 555 -33.00 15.09 2.25
C GLY A 555 -33.54 13.68 2.13
N TYR A 556 -34.50 13.51 1.24
CA TYR A 556 -35.05 12.20 0.94
C TYR A 556 -35.16 11.97 -0.57
N TYR A 557 -34.68 10.81 -1.02
CA TYR A 557 -34.69 10.36 -2.40
C TYR A 557 -36.09 9.82 -2.75
N PRO A 558 -36.73 10.32 -3.82
CA PRO A 558 -38.09 9.90 -4.21
C PRO A 558 -38.15 8.55 -4.92
N GLY A 559 -37.00 7.91 -5.19
CA GLY A 559 -36.95 6.52 -5.63
C GLY A 559 -37.33 6.25 -7.08
N ASN A 560 -37.72 4.99 -7.36
CA ASN A 560 -38.10 4.48 -8.68
C ASN A 560 -39.42 5.03 -9.26
N ARG A 561 -39.99 6.10 -8.69
CA ARG A 561 -41.22 6.73 -9.24
C ARG A 561 -40.90 7.37 -10.58
N ALA A 562 -41.07 6.60 -11.65
CA ALA A 562 -41.10 7.13 -13.01
C ALA A 562 -42.07 8.32 -13.06
N VAL A 563 -41.56 9.46 -13.53
CA VAL A 563 -42.28 10.71 -13.79
C VAL A 563 -43.70 10.41 -14.26
N SER A 564 -44.67 10.55 -13.35
CA SER A 564 -46.07 10.40 -13.70
C SER A 564 -46.49 11.63 -14.49
N VAL A 565 -46.72 11.43 -15.79
CA VAL A 565 -47.54 12.23 -16.71
C VAL A 565 -48.41 13.27 -15.98
N ARG A 566 -47.99 14.54 -15.97
CA ARG A 566 -48.84 15.75 -15.89
C ARG A 566 -47.98 17.01 -15.84
N GLU A 567 -47.68 17.56 -17.02
CA GLU A 567 -47.66 19.00 -17.30
C GLU A 567 -47.60 19.17 -18.82
N MET A 568 -48.74 18.85 -19.46
CA MET A 568 -49.02 19.23 -20.85
C MET A 568 -50.38 19.95 -20.86
N GLU A 569 -50.51 20.97 -20.01
CA GLU A 569 -51.61 21.94 -20.06
C GLU A 569 -51.02 23.34 -19.86
N ASP A 570 -50.46 23.89 -20.93
CA ASP A 570 -50.82 25.21 -21.47
C ASP A 570 -49.91 25.54 -22.67
N VAL A 571 -50.28 25.01 -23.83
CA VAL A 571 -49.82 25.57 -25.10
C VAL A 571 -50.98 26.43 -25.64
N PRO A 572 -50.83 27.76 -25.73
CA PRO A 572 -51.81 28.58 -26.41
C PRO A 572 -51.91 28.13 -27.87
N GLN A 573 -53.10 27.75 -28.30
CA GLN A 573 -53.35 27.44 -29.70
C GLN A 573 -53.10 28.67 -30.57
N LEU A 574 -51.96 28.69 -31.27
CA LEU A 574 -51.74 29.61 -32.37
C LEU A 574 -52.56 29.13 -33.58
N SER A 575 -53.57 29.95 -33.89
CA SER A 575 -54.44 29.84 -35.05
C SER A 575 -53.66 29.73 -36.35
N LYS A 576 -54.04 28.76 -37.19
CA LYS A 576 -53.74 28.78 -38.63
C LYS A 576 -54.36 30.03 -39.26
N SER A 577 -53.55 30.80 -39.98
CA SER A 577 -54.01 31.76 -40.99
C SER A 577 -52.88 32.06 -41.98
N GLU A 578 -52.95 31.36 -43.11
CA GLU A 578 -52.68 31.83 -44.49
C GLU A 578 -51.72 33.04 -44.68
N LYS A 579 -50.51 32.79 -45.19
CA LYS A 579 -50.11 33.01 -46.59
C LYS A 579 -48.63 32.72 -46.80
#